data_AF-A0A1E7IV56-F1
#
_entry.id   AF-A0A1E7IV56-F1
#
_cell.length_a   1.000
_cell.length_b   1.000
_cell.length_c   1.000
_cell.angle_alpha   90.00
_cell.angle_beta   90.00
_cell.angle_gamma   90.00
#
_symmetry.space_group_name_H-M   'P 1'
#
loop_
_entity.id
_entity.type
_entity.pdbx_description
1 polymer ?
#
loop_
_entity_poly.entity_id
_entity_poly.type
_entity_poly.pdbx_seq_one_letter_code
_entity_poly.pdbx_strand_id
1 'polypeptide(L)'
;MYHDLFIHIRGGFRLRRVRMSQRQKQYRCKNYFVSECAVSTALGFVIITGILVSAFCIIIAIQVPQMTKVTEAGHAAEVPQEFAAIDSLIDMAILRGGSSGSGCTIRTRPNAVPVVGGHASAGMPVFNPDSEKFCFMACAPNANTSKSNTYWNSTTVYFSDDNYTKRYVVAQDYGAELELEFSEGDMIFDSGGQEELSGSFQCNKFEVSGGTTLYTANLIIYAREINIESGSEITADGRGLSGGIQDHNGKGDGAGQNNIENNSAGGGGAGHGGVGGAGGANYTNASGGAGGIIYESLTNDKEALAGSGGGGGSTGAFGAGGSQIIVGEGGNGGGYLFLHAPIINIAGTLSVNGNSGGNGGGGGSVSAGGGGGGGSGGGILLKGDYVTVSGRLYANGGDGGDGGSSSQEPGGGGGGGAGGVIKILYLYS
;
A
#
# COMPACT_ATOMS: atom_id res chain seq x y z
N MET A 1 26.56 81.45 38.28
CA MET A 1 25.15 81.92 38.31
C MET A 1 24.54 81.49 37.00
N TYR A 2 23.28 81.04 36.98
CA TYR A 2 22.55 80.73 35.74
C TYR A 2 22.90 81.71 34.60
N HIS A 3 23.07 81.21 33.38
CA HIS A 3 22.01 81.30 32.36
C HIS A 3 22.52 80.78 31.01
N ASP A 4 21.57 80.25 30.24
CA ASP A 4 21.68 79.86 28.84
C ASP A 4 22.59 80.78 28.03
N LEU A 5 23.44 80.24 27.14
CA LEU A 5 23.50 80.75 25.77
C LEU A 5 24.35 79.90 24.82
N PHE A 6 23.87 79.97 23.60
CA PHE A 6 24.27 79.47 22.29
C PHE A 6 25.74 79.74 21.85
N ILE A 7 26.16 78.96 20.83
CA ILE A 7 27.19 79.20 19.77
C ILE A 7 28.55 78.47 19.89
N HIS A 8 28.65 77.36 19.14
CA HIS A 8 29.48 77.07 17.95
C HIS A 8 30.95 77.60 17.79
N ILE A 9 31.87 76.69 17.40
CA ILE A 9 32.87 76.74 16.27
C ILE A 9 34.35 76.31 16.59
N ARG A 10 34.77 75.24 15.87
CA ARG A 10 36.03 74.87 15.15
C ARG A 10 37.47 75.07 15.69
N GLY A 11 38.30 74.06 15.35
CA GLY A 11 39.76 74.10 15.07
C GLY A 11 40.55 73.18 16.00
N GLY A 12 41.32 72.15 15.64
CA GLY A 12 42.08 71.81 14.44
C GLY A 12 43.58 72.11 14.67
N PHE A 13 44.44 71.14 15.06
CA PHE A 13 45.90 71.17 14.81
C PHE A 13 46.60 69.81 15.10
N ARG A 14 47.74 69.61 14.41
CA ARG A 14 48.40 68.35 14.01
C ARG A 14 49.82 68.30 14.62
N LEU A 15 50.40 67.10 14.85
CA LEU A 15 51.77 66.65 14.43
C LEU A 15 52.62 65.78 15.40
N ARG A 16 53.14 64.69 14.80
CA ARG A 16 54.49 64.07 14.82
C ARG A 16 55.16 63.55 16.12
N ARG A 17 55.03 62.22 16.25
CA ARG A 17 56.04 61.13 16.41
C ARG A 17 57.51 61.49 16.74
N VAL A 18 58.02 60.87 17.81
CA VAL A 18 59.44 60.52 18.04
C VAL A 18 59.52 59.06 18.52
N ARG A 19 60.48 58.28 18.01
CA ARG A 19 60.78 56.88 18.41
C ARG A 19 62.14 56.83 19.10
N MET A 20 62.29 56.00 20.15
CA MET A 20 63.59 55.40 20.52
C MET A 20 63.47 54.01 21.20
N SER A 21 64.02 53.01 20.49
CA SER A 21 65.04 51.99 20.86
C SER A 21 65.02 51.14 22.16
N GLN A 22 64.21 50.07 22.13
CA GLN A 22 64.51 48.63 22.23
C GLN A 22 65.67 47.93 23.01
N ARG A 23 66.43 48.52 23.95
CA ARG A 23 67.49 47.72 24.65
C ARG A 23 67.51 47.68 26.18
N GLN A 24 66.43 48.08 26.87
CA GLN A 24 66.50 48.25 28.34
C GLN A 24 65.46 47.53 29.21
N LYS A 25 64.68 46.56 28.73
CA LYS A 25 63.70 45.87 29.60
C LYS A 25 63.66 44.35 29.47
N GLN A 26 64.81 43.73 29.28
CA GLN A 26 64.98 42.33 29.68
C GLN A 26 65.40 42.34 31.15
N TYR A 27 64.60 41.69 32.01
CA TYR A 27 64.80 41.49 33.46
C TYR A 27 64.33 42.59 34.42
N ARG A 28 63.01 42.79 34.49
CA ARG A 28 62.31 42.97 35.78
C ARG A 28 60.88 42.41 35.71
N CYS A 29 60.71 41.27 36.39
CA CYS A 29 59.47 40.71 36.95
C CYS A 29 58.32 40.43 35.95
N LYS A 30 58.05 39.16 35.57
CA LYS A 30 57.18 38.24 36.34
C LYS A 30 56.03 38.97 37.05
N ASN A 31 54.80 38.60 36.69
CA ASN A 31 53.51 39.07 37.19
C ASN A 31 52.85 40.18 36.36
N TYR A 32 52.41 39.81 35.16
CA TYR A 32 51.14 40.32 34.62
C TYR A 32 50.23 39.12 34.31
N PHE A 33 49.95 38.32 35.35
CA PHE A 33 48.55 37.95 35.56
C PHE A 33 47.81 39.29 35.66
N VAL A 34 47.30 39.77 34.52
CA VAL A 34 46.55 41.01 34.44
C VAL A 34 45.25 40.76 35.19
N SER A 35 45.31 41.06 36.48
CA SER A 35 44.22 41.20 37.43
C SER A 35 43.36 39.96 37.61
N GLU A 36 43.52 39.26 38.73
CA GLU A 36 42.54 38.27 39.22
C GLU A 36 41.12 38.85 39.24
N CYS A 37 40.98 40.17 39.44
CA CYS A 37 39.71 40.89 39.36
C CYS A 37 39.16 40.99 37.92
N ALA A 38 40.01 41.15 36.89
CA ALA A 38 39.59 41.15 35.49
C ALA A 38 39.21 39.74 35.00
N VAL A 39 39.95 38.72 35.41
CA VAL A 39 39.62 37.31 35.13
C VAL A 39 38.32 36.91 35.84
N SER A 40 38.15 37.31 37.11
CA SER A 40 36.92 37.07 37.89
C SER A 40 35.70 37.81 37.30
N THR A 41 35.87 39.05 36.84
CA THR A 41 34.79 39.81 36.18
C THR A 41 34.41 39.19 34.84
N ALA A 42 35.37 38.73 34.05
CA ALA A 42 35.12 38.04 32.78
C ALA A 42 34.43 36.68 33.01
N LEU A 43 34.88 35.90 33.98
CA LEU A 43 34.22 34.64 34.39
C LEU A 43 32.80 34.89 34.89
N GLY A 44 32.60 35.91 35.73
CA GLY A 44 31.29 36.31 36.21
C GLY A 44 30.35 36.72 35.07
N PHE A 45 30.83 37.51 34.11
CA PHE A 45 30.05 37.89 32.93
C PHE A 45 29.69 36.68 32.06
N VAL A 46 30.63 35.76 31.81
CA VAL A 46 30.38 34.54 31.04
C VAL A 46 29.39 33.62 31.74
N ILE A 47 29.49 33.45 33.06
CA ILE A 47 28.55 32.63 33.85
C ILE A 47 27.16 33.28 33.85
N ILE A 48 27.05 34.58 34.10
CA ILE A 48 25.77 35.29 34.09
C ILE A 48 25.13 35.25 32.70
N THR A 49 25.91 35.47 31.64
CA THR A 49 25.43 35.37 30.26
C THR A 49 25.01 33.94 29.93
N GLY A 50 25.77 32.93 30.36
CA GLY A 50 25.43 31.53 30.20
C GLY A 50 24.14 31.14 30.92
N ILE A 51 23.91 31.66 32.13
CA ILE A 51 22.67 31.48 32.89
C ILE A 51 21.50 32.18 32.17
N LEU A 52 21.69 33.41 31.69
CA LEU A 52 20.66 34.17 30.98
C LEU A 52 20.26 33.50 29.66
N VAL A 53 21.24 33.04 28.88
CA VAL A 53 21.00 32.28 27.64
C VAL A 53 20.29 30.97 27.96
N SER A 54 20.72 30.23 28.98
CA SER A 54 20.09 28.97 29.38
C SER A 54 18.65 29.18 29.86
N ALA A 55 18.40 30.21 30.69
CA ALA A 55 17.07 30.57 31.15
C ALA A 55 16.16 30.98 29.98
N PHE A 56 16.68 31.76 29.03
CA PHE A 56 15.95 32.13 27.82
C PHE A 56 15.63 30.92 26.94
N CYS A 57 16.57 30.00 26.76
CA CYS A 57 16.35 28.74 26.04
C CYS A 57 15.29 27.86 26.73
N ILE A 58 15.31 27.78 28.07
CA ILE A 58 14.31 27.03 28.85
C ILE A 58 12.93 27.68 28.70
N ILE A 59 12.83 29.01 28.77
CA ILE A 59 11.57 29.73 28.58
C ILE A 59 11.00 29.48 27.18
N ILE A 60 11.82 29.57 26.14
CA ILE A 60 11.40 29.27 24.76
C ILE A 60 10.98 27.79 24.65
N ALA A 61 11.76 26.86 25.21
CA ALA A 61 11.45 25.42 25.16
C ALA A 61 10.13 25.06 25.86
N ILE A 62 9.72 25.81 26.88
CA ILE A 62 8.45 25.62 27.58
C ILE A 62 7.30 26.33 26.86
N GLN A 63 7.51 27.55 26.38
CA GLN A 63 6.45 28.37 25.79
C GLN A 63 6.09 27.95 24.36
N VAL A 64 7.07 27.54 23.54
CA VAL A 64 6.81 27.16 22.14
C VAL A 64 5.81 25.99 22.04
N PRO A 65 5.95 24.88 22.80
CA PRO A 65 4.96 23.79 22.75
C PRO A 65 3.55 24.23 23.18
N GLN A 66 3.43 25.07 24.21
CA GLN A 66 2.13 25.56 24.70
C GLN A 66 1.45 26.46 23.66
N MET A 67 2.20 27.40 23.09
CA MET A 67 1.70 28.28 22.05
C MET A 67 1.37 27.52 20.76
N THR A 68 2.13 26.47 20.42
CA THR A 68 1.85 25.58 19.29
C THR A 68 0.51 24.88 19.50
N LYS A 69 0.28 24.28 20.67
CA LYS A 69 -0.99 23.61 21.00
C LYS A 69 -2.20 24.54 20.90
N VAL A 70 -2.10 25.76 21.43
CA VAL A 70 -3.19 26.74 21.36
C VAL A 70 -3.46 27.16 19.91
N THR A 71 -2.41 27.31 19.11
CA THR A 71 -2.53 27.72 17.70
C THR A 71 -3.10 26.61 16.83
N GLU A 72 -2.68 25.36 17.06
CA GLU A 72 -3.24 24.17 16.39
C GLU A 72 -4.70 23.93 16.78
N ALA A 73 -5.06 24.11 18.06
CA ALA A 73 -6.44 23.99 18.53
C ALA A 73 -7.36 25.07 17.92
N GLY A 74 -6.88 26.31 17.85
CA GLY A 74 -7.60 27.39 17.16
C GLY A 74 -7.78 27.10 15.67
N HIS A 75 -6.72 26.65 15.01
CA HIS A 75 -6.79 26.24 13.60
C HIS A 75 -7.80 25.09 13.37
N ALA A 76 -7.75 24.04 14.19
CA ALA A 76 -8.67 22.91 14.09
C ALA A 76 -10.15 23.32 14.29
N ALA A 77 -10.42 24.34 15.10
CA ALA A 77 -11.77 24.88 15.30
C ALA A 77 -12.25 25.76 14.13
N GLU A 78 -11.34 26.42 13.42
CA GLU A 78 -11.66 27.28 12.26
C GLU A 78 -11.93 26.48 10.98
N VAL A 79 -11.25 25.34 10.77
CA VAL A 79 -11.38 24.53 9.55
C VAL A 79 -12.84 24.14 9.24
N PRO A 80 -13.64 23.59 10.18
CA PRO A 80 -15.05 23.28 9.90
C PRO A 80 -15.90 24.50 9.52
N GLN A 81 -15.57 25.68 10.05
CA GLN A 81 -16.29 26.92 9.72
C GLN A 81 -15.93 27.41 8.31
N GLU A 82 -14.66 27.26 7.91
CA GLU A 82 -14.21 27.55 6.55
C GLU A 82 -14.84 26.60 5.52
N PHE A 83 -15.03 25.32 5.88
CA PHE A 83 -15.78 24.36 5.06
C PHE A 83 -17.28 24.66 5.01
N ALA A 84 -17.90 25.08 6.11
CA ALA A 84 -19.31 25.47 6.14
C ALA A 84 -19.60 26.69 5.25
N ALA A 85 -18.62 27.58 5.04
CA ALA A 85 -18.76 28.71 4.14
C ALA A 85 -18.88 28.30 2.66
N ILE A 86 -18.48 27.07 2.29
CA ILE A 86 -18.60 26.55 0.91
C ILE A 86 -20.07 26.48 0.49
N ASP A 87 -20.96 26.05 1.39
CA ASP A 87 -22.40 25.90 1.12
C ASP A 87 -23.01 27.22 0.62
N SER A 88 -22.76 28.30 1.36
CA SER A 88 -23.20 29.65 0.97
C SER A 88 -22.60 30.16 -0.35
N LEU A 89 -21.43 29.65 -0.74
CA LEU A 89 -20.76 30.02 -1.98
C LEU A 89 -21.30 29.26 -3.19
N ILE A 90 -21.71 28.00 -3.00
CA ILE A 90 -22.41 27.21 -4.03
C ILE A 90 -23.73 27.90 -4.35
N ASP A 91 -24.54 28.22 -3.34
CA ASP A 91 -25.81 28.91 -3.50
C ASP A 91 -25.64 30.24 -4.25
N MET A 92 -24.64 31.03 -3.86
CA MET A 92 -24.32 32.30 -4.52
C MET A 92 -23.80 32.13 -5.96
N ALA A 93 -23.07 31.05 -6.27
CA ALA A 93 -22.57 30.76 -7.60
C ALA A 93 -23.71 30.34 -8.54
N ILE A 94 -24.64 29.52 -8.05
CA ILE A 94 -25.86 29.11 -8.76
C ILE A 94 -26.74 30.34 -9.05
N LEU A 95 -26.95 31.20 -8.05
CA LEU A 95 -27.76 32.41 -8.19
C LEU A 95 -27.17 33.46 -9.15
N ARG A 96 -25.85 33.43 -9.38
CA ARG A 96 -25.15 34.38 -10.27
C ARG A 96 -25.03 33.95 -11.73
N GLY A 97 -25.48 32.75 -12.09
CA GLY A 97 -25.57 32.33 -13.50
C GLY A 97 -24.22 32.02 -14.18
N GLY A 98 -23.27 31.42 -13.46
CA GLY A 98 -22.26 30.55 -14.08
C GLY A 98 -21.16 31.18 -14.95
N SER A 99 -20.46 32.24 -14.52
CA SER A 99 -19.29 32.72 -15.29
C SER A 99 -18.09 33.19 -14.49
N SER A 100 -18.07 33.00 -13.17
CA SER A 100 -16.91 33.33 -12.34
C SER A 100 -16.84 32.38 -11.16
N GLY A 101 -15.84 31.51 -11.12
CA GLY A 101 -15.62 30.58 -10.02
C GLY A 101 -15.61 31.32 -8.68
N SER A 102 -16.43 30.83 -7.74
CA SER A 102 -16.49 31.34 -6.38
C SER A 102 -15.69 30.41 -5.50
N GLY A 103 -14.76 30.94 -4.71
CA GLY A 103 -13.87 30.14 -3.86
C GLY A 103 -13.79 30.70 -2.44
N CYS A 104 -13.65 29.80 -1.46
CA CYS A 104 -13.23 30.17 -0.11
C CYS A 104 -11.79 29.72 0.10
N THR A 105 -11.04 30.45 0.93
CA THR A 105 -9.72 29.98 1.36
C THR A 105 -9.92 28.98 2.50
N ILE A 106 -9.36 27.79 2.36
CA ILE A 106 -9.25 26.81 3.44
C ILE A 106 -7.79 26.78 3.90
N ARG A 107 -7.59 27.09 5.18
CA ARG A 107 -6.30 26.94 5.81
C ARG A 107 -6.06 25.45 5.98
N THR A 108 -5.00 24.94 5.37
CA THR A 108 -4.61 23.52 5.45
C THR A 108 -3.41 23.29 6.36
N ARG A 109 -2.86 24.36 6.96
CA ARG A 109 -1.79 24.32 7.95
C ARG A 109 -2.07 25.27 9.12
N PRO A 110 -1.67 24.91 10.36
CA PRO A 110 -1.73 25.80 11.51
C PRO A 110 -0.97 27.11 11.27
N ASN A 111 -1.46 28.21 11.83
CA ASN A 111 -0.71 29.47 11.85
C ASN A 111 0.63 29.28 12.59
N ALA A 112 1.68 29.97 12.16
CA ALA A 112 2.96 29.90 12.86
C ALA A 112 2.90 30.56 14.24
N VAL A 113 3.63 29.99 15.19
CA VAL A 113 3.83 30.60 16.51
C VAL A 113 4.59 31.92 16.33
N PRO A 114 4.18 33.05 16.96
CA PRO A 114 4.74 34.38 16.75
C PRO A 114 6.27 34.52 16.90
N VAL A 115 6.92 33.54 17.54
CA VAL A 115 8.36 33.51 17.82
C VAL A 115 9.18 32.88 16.68
N VAL A 116 8.56 32.05 15.82
CA VAL A 116 9.24 31.31 14.74
C VAL A 116 8.60 31.71 13.42
N GLY A 117 9.06 32.83 12.87
CA GLY A 117 8.47 33.45 11.69
C GLY A 117 8.41 32.50 10.48
N GLY A 118 7.19 32.30 9.98
CA GLY A 118 6.89 31.68 8.69
C GLY A 118 5.39 31.82 8.41
N HIS A 119 5.01 32.39 7.28
CA HIS A 119 3.59 32.54 6.92
C HIS A 119 3.02 31.22 6.39
N ALA A 120 1.80 30.87 6.80
CA ALA A 120 1.08 29.71 6.30
C ALA A 120 0.65 29.90 4.84
N SER A 121 0.82 28.86 4.03
CA SER A 121 0.31 28.78 2.67
C SER A 121 -1.06 28.10 2.71
N ALA A 122 -2.13 28.79 2.30
CA ALA A 122 -3.50 28.28 2.32
C ALA A 122 -3.95 27.74 0.96
N GLY A 123 -4.74 26.66 0.92
CA GLY A 123 -5.37 26.21 -0.32
C GLY A 123 -6.68 26.95 -0.56
N MET A 124 -7.07 27.16 -1.81
CA MET A 124 -8.40 27.72 -2.15
C MET A 124 -9.19 26.68 -2.94
N PRO A 125 -10.15 25.96 -2.35
CA PRO A 125 -11.18 25.28 -3.14
C PRO A 125 -11.99 26.29 -3.94
N VAL A 126 -12.21 25.97 -5.21
CA VAL A 126 -13.05 26.74 -6.13
C VAL A 126 -14.13 25.82 -6.66
N PHE A 127 -15.37 26.29 -6.61
CA PHE A 127 -16.50 25.59 -7.22
C PHE A 127 -16.69 26.08 -8.66
N ASN A 128 -16.71 25.14 -9.61
CA ASN A 128 -17.06 25.42 -10.99
C ASN A 128 -18.52 24.99 -11.26
N PRO A 129 -19.46 25.94 -11.36
CA PRO A 129 -20.88 25.63 -11.52
C PRO A 129 -21.21 24.94 -12.84
N ASP A 130 -20.43 25.15 -13.92
CA ASP A 130 -20.73 24.57 -15.24
C ASP A 130 -20.41 23.07 -15.33
N SER A 131 -19.55 22.59 -14.42
CA SER A 131 -19.11 21.19 -14.39
C SER A 131 -19.48 20.47 -13.10
N GLU A 132 -20.15 21.17 -12.17
CA GLU A 132 -20.48 20.70 -10.82
C GLU A 132 -19.27 20.12 -10.06
N LYS A 133 -18.06 20.64 -10.33
CA LYS A 133 -16.79 20.13 -9.78
C LYS A 133 -16.12 21.13 -8.85
N PHE A 134 -15.49 20.60 -7.81
CA PHE A 134 -14.55 21.34 -6.96
C PHE A 134 -13.12 21.15 -7.47
N CYS A 135 -12.35 22.24 -7.52
CA CYS A 135 -10.92 22.19 -7.78
C CYS A 135 -10.14 22.87 -6.64
N PHE A 136 -9.00 22.29 -6.25
CA PHE A 136 -8.14 22.85 -5.21
C PHE A 136 -6.99 23.65 -5.82
N MET A 137 -6.90 24.94 -5.47
CA MET A 137 -5.76 25.78 -5.82
C MET A 137 -4.74 25.73 -4.68
N ALA A 138 -3.54 25.23 -4.96
CA ALA A 138 -2.43 25.28 -4.01
C ALA A 138 -1.80 26.69 -4.00
N CYS A 139 -1.70 27.32 -2.83
CA CYS A 139 -0.82 28.48 -2.63
C CYS A 139 0.60 28.00 -2.33
N ALA A 140 1.62 28.66 -2.87
CA ALA A 140 3.03 28.43 -2.51
C ALA A 140 3.53 29.57 -1.62
N PRO A 141 4.41 29.30 -0.63
CA PRO A 141 4.95 30.34 0.23
C PRO A 141 6.06 31.07 -0.53
N ASN A 142 5.76 32.23 -1.11
CA ASN A 142 6.85 33.18 -1.37
C ASN A 142 6.42 34.64 -1.20
N ALA A 143 7.30 35.35 -0.50
CA ALA A 143 7.15 36.74 -0.11
C ALA A 143 6.93 37.67 -1.31
N ASN A 144 6.09 38.68 -1.12
CA ASN A 144 6.00 39.91 -1.93
C ASN A 144 5.41 39.81 -3.34
N THR A 145 4.26 39.15 -3.54
CA THR A 145 3.44 39.42 -4.71
C THR A 145 2.12 40.08 -4.30
N SER A 146 1.91 41.28 -4.84
CA SER A 146 0.69 42.06 -4.74
C SER A 146 -0.53 41.20 -5.10
N LYS A 147 -1.65 41.44 -4.42
CA LYS A 147 -2.97 40.89 -4.72
C LYS A 147 -3.34 41.22 -6.18
N SER A 148 -2.89 40.42 -7.12
CA SER A 148 -3.30 40.50 -8.51
C SER A 148 -4.19 39.28 -8.77
N ASN A 149 -5.38 39.53 -9.32
CA ASN A 149 -6.34 38.53 -9.81
C ASN A 149 -5.81 37.70 -10.99
N THR A 150 -4.49 37.62 -11.17
CA THR A 150 -3.89 36.92 -12.29
C THR A 150 -3.67 35.47 -11.86
N TYR A 151 -4.39 34.56 -12.50
CA TYR A 151 -4.30 33.10 -12.36
C TYR A 151 -2.83 32.66 -12.42
N TRP A 152 -2.29 32.15 -11.32
CA TRP A 152 -0.85 31.89 -11.19
C TRP A 152 -0.40 30.51 -11.72
N ASN A 153 -1.34 29.70 -12.20
CA ASN A 153 -1.05 28.51 -12.98
C ASN A 153 -2.21 28.30 -13.96
N SER A 154 -1.99 28.61 -15.26
CA SER A 154 -2.96 28.25 -16.32
C SER A 154 -2.93 26.76 -16.65
N THR A 155 -2.05 25.99 -16.00
CA THR A 155 -2.07 24.55 -16.08
C THR A 155 -3.05 24.06 -15.04
N THR A 156 -4.29 23.82 -15.47
CA THR A 156 -5.18 22.91 -14.77
C THR A 156 -4.38 21.65 -14.48
N VAL A 157 -4.07 21.37 -13.22
CA VAL A 157 -3.63 20.04 -12.82
C VAL A 157 -4.88 19.19 -12.93
N TYR A 158 -5.06 18.58 -14.10
CA TYR A 158 -6.09 17.58 -14.25
C TYR A 158 -5.67 16.40 -13.38
N PHE A 159 -6.47 16.07 -12.37
CA PHE A 159 -6.43 14.75 -11.73
C PHE A 159 -6.97 13.68 -12.70
N SER A 160 -6.63 13.78 -13.99
CA SER A 160 -7.02 12.88 -15.07
C SER A 160 -5.94 11.85 -15.36
N ASP A 161 -4.80 11.88 -14.67
CA ASP A 161 -3.82 10.82 -14.82
C ASP A 161 -4.43 9.55 -14.20
N ASP A 162 -4.57 8.51 -15.03
CA ASP A 162 -5.12 7.16 -14.78
C ASP A 162 -4.47 6.40 -13.60
N ASN A 163 -3.60 7.05 -12.83
CA ASN A 163 -2.87 6.51 -11.69
C ASN A 163 -3.49 6.91 -10.33
N TYR A 164 -4.52 7.74 -10.32
CA TYR A 164 -5.21 8.10 -9.07
C TYR A 164 -6.60 7.47 -9.02
N THR A 165 -6.80 6.63 -8.01
CA THR A 165 -8.10 6.12 -7.59
C THR A 165 -8.99 7.30 -7.22
N LYS A 166 -9.79 7.77 -8.18
CA LYS A 166 -10.74 8.85 -7.95
C LYS A 166 -11.81 8.36 -6.97
N ARG A 167 -12.07 9.14 -5.93
CA ARG A 167 -13.09 8.83 -4.94
C ARG A 167 -13.96 10.05 -4.70
N TYR A 168 -15.27 9.85 -4.67
CA TYR A 168 -16.23 10.87 -4.24
C TYR A 168 -16.65 10.61 -2.79
N VAL A 169 -16.98 11.69 -2.08
CA VAL A 169 -17.50 11.61 -0.73
C VAL A 169 -18.99 11.28 -0.82
N VAL A 170 -19.40 10.14 -0.27
CA VAL A 170 -20.80 9.80 -0.06
C VAL A 170 -21.16 10.04 1.38
N ALA A 171 -22.10 10.96 1.58
CA ALA A 171 -22.72 11.17 2.87
C ALA A 171 -23.82 10.11 3.06
N GLN A 172 -23.67 9.29 4.09
CA GLN A 172 -24.64 8.34 4.59
C GLN A 172 -25.16 8.80 5.96
N ASP A 173 -26.25 8.19 6.44
CA ASP A 173 -26.91 8.57 7.69
C ASP A 173 -26.00 8.45 8.93
N TYR A 174 -24.92 7.66 8.84
CA TYR A 174 -23.96 7.41 9.93
C TYR A 174 -22.56 8.00 9.69
N GLY A 175 -22.31 8.71 8.59
CA GLY A 175 -21.00 9.29 8.31
C GLY A 175 -20.75 9.59 6.83
N ALA A 176 -19.53 10.01 6.51
CA ALA A 176 -19.09 10.23 5.14
C ALA A 176 -18.04 9.20 4.76
N GLU A 177 -18.27 8.45 3.68
CA GLU A 177 -17.34 7.47 3.13
C GLU A 177 -16.78 7.94 1.79
N LEU A 178 -15.60 7.44 1.42
CA LEU A 178 -14.99 7.68 0.12
C LEU A 178 -15.34 6.53 -0.82
N GLU A 179 -16.31 6.72 -1.70
CA GLU A 179 -16.67 5.77 -2.76
C GLU A 179 -15.85 6.01 -4.01
N LEU A 180 -15.64 4.98 -4.82
CA LEU A 180 -14.83 5.04 -6.05
C LEU A 180 -15.61 5.72 -7.18
N GLU A 181 -15.01 6.75 -7.81
CA GLU A 181 -15.54 7.34 -9.04
C GLU A 181 -15.30 6.35 -10.18
N PHE A 182 -16.37 5.72 -10.67
CA PHE A 182 -16.33 4.81 -11.81
C PHE A 182 -15.83 5.54 -13.07
N SER A 183 -14.96 4.92 -13.85
CA SER A 183 -14.57 5.45 -15.15
C SER A 183 -15.77 5.42 -16.11
N GLU A 184 -15.83 6.32 -17.10
CA GLU A 184 -16.94 6.39 -18.07
C GLU A 184 -16.95 5.19 -19.06
N GLY A 185 -15.90 4.36 -19.09
CA GLY A 185 -15.73 3.28 -20.07
C GLY A 185 -16.35 1.96 -19.61
N ASP A 186 -17.05 1.29 -20.52
CA ASP A 186 -17.47 -0.10 -20.35
C ASP A 186 -16.34 -1.06 -20.78
N MET A 187 -16.23 -2.19 -20.10
CA MET A 187 -15.34 -3.30 -20.44
C MET A 187 -16.19 -4.51 -20.83
N ILE A 188 -16.23 -4.82 -22.12
CA ILE A 188 -17.07 -5.87 -22.70
C ILE A 188 -16.17 -6.89 -23.39
N PHE A 189 -16.34 -8.17 -23.02
CA PHE A 189 -15.66 -9.33 -23.56
C PHE A 189 -16.69 -10.25 -24.21
N ASP A 190 -16.84 -10.18 -25.53
CA ASP A 190 -17.92 -10.81 -26.30
C ASP A 190 -17.43 -11.55 -27.56
N SER A 191 -16.13 -11.88 -27.63
CA SER A 191 -15.56 -12.55 -28.80
C SER A 191 -16.11 -13.94 -29.07
N GLY A 192 -16.70 -14.60 -28.06
CA GLY A 192 -17.07 -16.02 -28.08
C GLY A 192 -15.88 -16.96 -28.14
N GLY A 193 -14.67 -16.43 -27.89
CA GLY A 193 -13.41 -17.15 -27.91
C GLY A 193 -12.66 -17.03 -26.58
N GLN A 194 -11.34 -17.07 -26.65
CA GLN A 194 -10.47 -16.94 -25.48
C GLN A 194 -9.90 -15.52 -25.42
N GLU A 195 -10.01 -14.89 -24.26
CA GLU A 195 -9.46 -13.56 -23.99
C GLU A 195 -8.68 -13.59 -22.66
N GLU A 196 -7.77 -12.63 -22.45
CA GLU A 196 -6.99 -12.55 -21.22
C GLU A 196 -7.10 -11.16 -20.59
N LEU A 197 -7.35 -11.14 -19.27
CA LEU A 197 -7.34 -9.92 -18.47
C LEU A 197 -6.83 -10.25 -17.07
N SER A 198 -5.81 -9.53 -16.60
CA SER A 198 -5.30 -9.69 -15.23
C SER A 198 -4.90 -8.33 -14.67
N GLY A 199 -5.11 -8.13 -13.38
CA GLY A 199 -4.88 -6.87 -12.68
C GLY A 199 -6.13 -6.29 -12.04
N SER A 200 -6.09 -4.99 -11.76
CA SER A 200 -7.17 -4.25 -11.13
C SER A 200 -7.72 -3.21 -12.10
N PHE A 201 -9.03 -3.20 -12.31
CA PHE A 201 -9.70 -2.34 -13.28
C PHE A 201 -10.90 -1.62 -12.67
N GLN A 202 -11.19 -0.45 -13.23
CA GLN A 202 -12.35 0.37 -12.91
C GLN A 202 -13.09 0.67 -14.22
N CYS A 203 -14.38 0.38 -14.23
CA CYS A 203 -15.24 0.56 -15.41
C CYS A 203 -16.66 0.94 -14.98
N ASN A 204 -17.46 1.44 -15.92
CA ASN A 204 -18.87 1.64 -15.68
C ASN A 204 -19.59 0.28 -15.65
N LYS A 205 -19.47 -0.49 -16.74
CA LYS A 205 -19.97 -1.86 -16.85
C LYS A 205 -18.82 -2.83 -17.11
N PHE A 206 -18.83 -3.99 -16.44
CA PHE A 206 -17.99 -5.13 -16.78
C PHE A 206 -18.88 -6.28 -17.27
N GLU A 207 -18.65 -6.74 -18.49
CA GLU A 207 -19.46 -7.79 -19.12
C GLU A 207 -18.59 -8.86 -19.77
N VAL A 208 -18.90 -10.13 -19.49
CA VAL A 208 -18.37 -11.27 -20.23
C VAL A 208 -19.54 -12.06 -20.81
N SER A 209 -19.67 -12.06 -22.13
CA SER A 209 -20.84 -12.55 -22.86
C SER A 209 -20.44 -13.34 -24.11
N GLY A 210 -21.43 -13.88 -24.83
CA GLY A 210 -21.20 -14.54 -26.12
C GLY A 210 -20.48 -15.90 -26.06
N GLY A 211 -20.36 -16.52 -24.87
CA GLY A 211 -19.60 -17.76 -24.69
C GLY A 211 -18.09 -17.56 -24.53
N THR A 212 -17.67 -16.33 -24.21
CA THR A 212 -16.26 -15.97 -24.03
C THR A 212 -15.66 -16.63 -22.78
N THR A 213 -14.44 -17.15 -22.91
CA THR A 213 -13.61 -17.61 -21.78
C THR A 213 -12.53 -16.58 -21.49
N LEU A 214 -12.66 -15.88 -20.36
CA LEU A 214 -11.72 -14.87 -19.91
C LEU A 214 -10.72 -15.49 -18.92
N TYR A 215 -9.48 -15.64 -19.35
CA TYR A 215 -8.40 -16.16 -18.53
C TYR A 215 -7.75 -15.06 -17.68
N THR A 216 -7.47 -15.38 -16.43
CA THR A 216 -6.81 -14.45 -15.50
C THR A 216 -5.93 -15.17 -14.48
N ALA A 217 -4.87 -14.55 -13.99
CA ALA A 217 -4.19 -15.02 -12.77
C ALA A 217 -4.80 -14.39 -11.52
N ASN A 218 -5.16 -13.13 -11.63
CA ASN A 218 -5.74 -12.32 -10.59
C ASN A 218 -6.57 -11.21 -11.22
N LEU A 219 -7.83 -11.10 -10.83
CA LEU A 219 -8.72 -10.09 -11.37
C LEU A 219 -9.45 -9.36 -10.25
N ILE A 220 -9.31 -8.04 -10.24
CA ILE A 220 -10.06 -7.16 -9.35
C ILE A 220 -10.85 -6.18 -10.23
N ILE A 221 -12.17 -6.22 -10.16
CA ILE A 221 -13.07 -5.33 -10.89
C ILE A 221 -13.83 -4.47 -9.90
N TYR A 222 -13.78 -3.16 -10.11
CA TYR A 222 -14.69 -2.20 -9.52
C TYR A 222 -15.59 -1.64 -10.64
N ALA A 223 -16.90 -1.88 -10.55
CA ALA A 223 -17.86 -1.45 -11.58
C ALA A 223 -19.20 -1.01 -10.98
N ARG A 224 -20.05 -0.32 -11.75
CA ARG A 224 -21.45 -0.09 -11.36
C ARG A 224 -22.29 -1.35 -11.55
N GLU A 225 -21.97 -2.11 -12.59
CA GLU A 225 -22.67 -3.31 -12.98
C GLU A 225 -21.67 -4.36 -13.48
N ILE A 226 -21.83 -5.60 -13.00
CA ILE A 226 -21.05 -6.76 -13.44
C ILE A 226 -22.00 -7.82 -13.95
N ASN A 227 -21.84 -8.25 -15.20
CA ASN A 227 -22.68 -9.26 -15.83
C ASN A 227 -21.83 -10.35 -16.49
N ILE A 228 -22.01 -11.60 -16.06
CA ILE A 228 -21.39 -12.77 -16.68
C ILE A 228 -22.51 -13.62 -17.28
N GLU A 229 -22.62 -13.63 -18.60
CA GLU A 229 -23.70 -14.31 -19.31
C GLU A 229 -23.59 -15.84 -19.19
N SER A 230 -24.73 -16.53 -19.31
CA SER A 230 -24.74 -17.98 -19.42
C SER A 230 -23.91 -18.45 -20.62
N GLY A 231 -23.09 -19.48 -20.40
CA GLY A 231 -22.15 -19.99 -21.40
C GLY A 231 -20.78 -19.31 -21.41
N SER A 232 -20.65 -18.13 -20.79
CA SER A 232 -19.36 -17.45 -20.59
C SER A 232 -18.66 -17.91 -19.31
N GLU A 233 -17.33 -17.74 -19.27
CA GLU A 233 -16.49 -18.14 -18.16
C GLU A 233 -15.42 -17.09 -17.84
N ILE A 234 -15.16 -16.88 -16.54
CA ILE A 234 -13.90 -16.31 -16.06
C ILE A 234 -13.15 -17.40 -15.30
N THR A 235 -11.93 -17.72 -15.73
CA THR A 235 -11.13 -18.79 -15.14
C THR A 235 -9.74 -18.32 -14.71
N ALA A 236 -9.40 -18.64 -13.47
CA ALA A 236 -8.07 -18.50 -12.89
C ALA A 236 -7.49 -19.84 -12.42
N ASP A 237 -7.95 -20.93 -13.04
CA ASP A 237 -7.55 -22.30 -12.69
C ASP A 237 -6.02 -22.48 -12.81
N GLY A 238 -5.39 -22.95 -11.73
CA GLY A 238 -3.95 -23.22 -11.70
C GLY A 238 -3.03 -22.01 -11.85
N ARG A 239 -3.57 -20.79 -11.81
CA ARG A 239 -2.84 -19.52 -12.01
C ARG A 239 -2.53 -18.77 -10.70
N GLY A 240 -2.63 -19.47 -9.56
CA GLY A 240 -2.20 -19.02 -8.25
C GLY A 240 -0.73 -19.29 -7.98
N LEU A 241 -0.39 -19.61 -6.72
CA LEU A 241 1.00 -19.82 -6.31
C LEU A 241 1.53 -21.17 -6.81
N SER A 242 2.80 -21.18 -7.22
CA SER A 242 3.41 -22.33 -7.87
C SER A 242 3.56 -23.53 -6.93
N GLY A 243 3.36 -24.73 -7.48
CA GLY A 243 3.73 -25.98 -6.80
C GLY A 243 5.24 -26.14 -6.63
N GLY A 244 5.61 -27.08 -5.77
CA GLY A 244 7.01 -27.43 -5.50
C GLY A 244 7.57 -28.31 -6.61
N ILE A 245 8.73 -27.94 -7.15
CA ILE A 245 9.49 -28.77 -8.08
C ILE A 245 10.38 -29.67 -7.24
N GLN A 246 10.38 -30.99 -7.48
CA GLN A 246 11.33 -31.99 -6.94
C GLN A 246 11.95 -31.70 -5.57
N ASP A 247 11.60 -32.45 -4.53
CA ASP A 247 12.20 -32.26 -3.19
C ASP A 247 12.00 -30.84 -2.60
N HIS A 248 11.08 -30.04 -3.15
CA HIS A 248 10.74 -28.72 -2.62
C HIS A 248 9.27 -28.64 -2.22
N ASN A 249 9.01 -27.83 -1.19
CA ASN A 249 7.67 -27.41 -0.81
C ASN A 249 7.03 -26.56 -1.93
N GLY A 250 5.71 -26.52 -1.93
CA GLY A 250 4.96 -25.53 -2.72
C GLY A 250 5.18 -24.11 -2.21
N LYS A 251 4.61 -23.14 -2.91
CA LYS A 251 4.62 -21.72 -2.51
C LYS A 251 3.29 -21.30 -1.90
N GLY A 252 3.37 -20.38 -0.93
CA GLY A 252 2.21 -19.79 -0.25
C GLY A 252 2.09 -20.14 1.22
N ASP A 253 1.20 -19.43 1.90
CA ASP A 253 0.98 -19.54 3.34
C ASP A 253 0.42 -20.91 3.75
N GLY A 254 -0.33 -21.54 2.85
CA GLY A 254 -0.85 -22.91 2.96
C GLY A 254 -0.10 -23.90 2.07
N ALA A 255 1.19 -23.69 1.77
CA ALA A 255 1.92 -24.58 0.88
C ALA A 255 1.95 -26.04 1.35
N GLY A 256 1.74 -26.96 0.41
CA GLY A 256 2.01 -28.38 0.63
C GLY A 256 3.51 -28.62 0.83
N GLN A 257 3.85 -29.49 1.78
CA GLN A 257 5.25 -29.76 2.13
C GLN A 257 5.77 -30.98 1.38
N ASN A 258 7.05 -30.97 1.03
CA ASN A 258 7.82 -32.15 0.69
C ASN A 258 8.36 -32.82 1.98
N ASN A 259 8.83 -34.06 1.87
CA ASN A 259 9.63 -34.69 2.91
C ASN A 259 10.97 -35.22 2.35
N ILE A 260 12.00 -34.37 2.39
CA ILE A 260 13.33 -34.65 1.80
C ILE A 260 14.05 -35.76 2.57
N GLU A 261 13.75 -35.92 3.86
CA GLU A 261 14.38 -36.96 4.69
C GLU A 261 13.95 -38.37 4.27
N ASN A 262 12.86 -38.47 3.49
CA ASN A 262 12.25 -39.72 3.09
C ASN A 262 12.27 -39.87 1.57
N ASN A 263 13.21 -40.70 1.09
CA ASN A 263 13.31 -41.05 -0.32
C ASN A 263 11.96 -41.59 -0.84
N SER A 264 11.59 -41.24 -2.07
CA SER A 264 10.39 -41.76 -2.74
C SER A 264 9.05 -41.36 -2.08
N ALA A 265 9.03 -40.49 -1.08
CA ALA A 265 7.80 -40.04 -0.43
C ALA A 265 6.96 -39.12 -1.33
N GLY A 266 5.63 -39.17 -1.19
CA GLY A 266 4.74 -38.26 -1.90
C GLY A 266 4.71 -36.87 -1.26
N GLY A 267 4.54 -35.82 -2.07
CA GLY A 267 4.34 -34.45 -1.60
C GLY A 267 2.96 -34.23 -0.98
N GLY A 268 2.87 -33.39 0.04
CA GLY A 268 1.60 -32.99 0.64
C GLY A 268 0.84 -32.00 -0.25
N GLY A 269 -0.48 -32.06 -0.23
CA GLY A 269 -1.35 -31.11 -0.91
C GLY A 269 -1.43 -29.77 -0.20
N ALA A 270 -1.70 -28.70 -0.92
CA ALA A 270 -1.81 -27.35 -0.35
C ALA A 270 -3.12 -27.15 0.43
N GLY A 271 -3.08 -26.30 1.46
CA GLY A 271 -4.26 -25.79 2.17
C GLY A 271 -4.67 -24.41 1.66
N HIS A 272 -5.93 -24.03 1.90
CA HIS A 272 -6.43 -22.66 1.73
C HIS A 272 -7.68 -22.45 2.60
N GLY A 273 -8.88 -22.80 2.11
CA GLY A 273 -10.12 -22.83 2.90
C GLY A 273 -10.25 -24.06 3.80
N GLY A 274 -9.46 -25.09 3.52
CA GLY A 274 -9.29 -26.29 4.33
C GLY A 274 -7.81 -26.68 4.45
N VAL A 275 -7.55 -27.74 5.22
CA VAL A 275 -6.21 -28.34 5.32
C VAL A 275 -5.99 -29.27 4.12
N GLY A 276 -4.83 -29.20 3.48
CA GLY A 276 -4.45 -30.10 2.40
C GLY A 276 -4.19 -31.53 2.89
N GLY A 277 -4.31 -32.51 2.00
CA GLY A 277 -4.00 -33.91 2.31
C GLY A 277 -2.51 -34.14 2.52
N ALA A 278 -2.15 -35.05 3.42
CA ALA A 278 -0.77 -35.51 3.53
C ALA A 278 -0.42 -36.45 2.37
N GLY A 279 0.85 -36.41 1.92
CA GLY A 279 1.39 -37.37 0.97
C GLY A 279 1.55 -38.76 1.58
N GLY A 280 1.59 -39.76 0.71
CA GLY A 280 1.82 -41.16 1.04
C GLY A 280 3.28 -41.44 1.43
N ALA A 281 3.43 -42.37 2.37
CA ALA A 281 4.71 -42.91 2.80
C ALA A 281 5.35 -43.81 1.73
N ASN A 282 6.67 -44.00 1.80
CA ASN A 282 7.35 -45.08 1.07
C ASN A 282 7.28 -46.43 1.84
N TYR A 283 7.81 -47.50 1.24
CA TYR A 283 7.83 -48.87 1.78
C TYR A 283 8.47 -49.05 3.18
N THR A 284 9.36 -48.14 3.60
CA THR A 284 10.18 -48.25 4.84
C THR A 284 9.56 -47.58 6.08
N ASN A 285 8.25 -47.27 6.09
CA ASN A 285 7.50 -46.62 7.19
C ASN A 285 7.88 -45.15 7.45
N ALA A 286 8.18 -44.40 6.40
CA ALA A 286 8.55 -42.99 6.50
C ALA A 286 7.39 -42.11 6.01
N SER A 287 6.92 -41.14 6.82
CA SER A 287 5.76 -40.30 6.50
C SER A 287 5.95 -39.51 5.20
N GLY A 288 4.86 -39.30 4.44
CA GLY A 288 4.89 -38.39 3.29
C GLY A 288 4.97 -36.91 3.69
N GLY A 289 4.97 -36.04 2.68
CA GLY A 289 4.92 -34.60 2.86
C GLY A 289 3.65 -34.16 3.60
N ALA A 290 3.79 -33.25 4.56
CA ALA A 290 2.65 -32.71 5.29
C ALA A 290 1.75 -31.86 4.40
N GLY A 291 0.43 -31.94 4.60
CA GLY A 291 -0.53 -31.06 3.95
C GLY A 291 -0.41 -29.62 4.44
N GLY A 292 -0.79 -28.67 3.60
CA GLY A 292 -0.78 -27.24 3.91
C GLY A 292 -1.91 -26.84 4.86
N ILE A 293 -1.69 -25.75 5.60
CA ILE A 293 -2.64 -25.22 6.59
C ILE A 293 -3.71 -24.31 5.97
N ILE A 294 -4.76 -24.03 6.74
CA ILE A 294 -5.74 -22.98 6.45
C ILE A 294 -5.09 -21.62 6.70
N TYR A 295 -5.30 -20.65 5.80
CA TYR A 295 -4.83 -19.27 5.97
C TYR A 295 -5.83 -18.20 5.54
N GLU A 296 -6.95 -18.56 4.90
CA GLU A 296 -7.99 -17.59 4.55
C GLU A 296 -8.71 -17.08 5.81
N SER A 297 -8.95 -15.77 5.86
CA SER A 297 -9.74 -15.15 6.92
C SER A 297 -11.17 -14.94 6.46
N LEU A 298 -12.12 -15.63 7.09
CA LEU A 298 -13.55 -15.48 6.80
C LEU A 298 -14.11 -14.09 7.15
N THR A 299 -13.37 -13.29 7.92
CA THR A 299 -13.78 -11.94 8.32
C THR A 299 -13.09 -10.84 7.52
N ASN A 300 -12.14 -11.17 6.64
CA ASN A 300 -11.49 -10.17 5.78
C ASN A 300 -12.35 -9.95 4.52
N ASP A 301 -12.95 -8.75 4.43
CA ASP A 301 -13.83 -8.32 3.35
C ASP A 301 -13.12 -7.54 2.23
N LYS A 302 -11.79 -7.39 2.32
CA LYS A 302 -11.02 -6.50 1.44
C LYS A 302 -10.20 -7.23 0.40
N GLU A 303 -9.96 -8.53 0.58
CA GLU A 303 -9.01 -9.28 -0.23
C GLU A 303 -9.56 -10.68 -0.56
N ALA A 304 -9.35 -11.09 -1.81
CA ALA A 304 -9.40 -12.49 -2.22
C ALA A 304 -7.95 -12.97 -2.37
N LEU A 305 -7.65 -14.16 -1.85
CA LEU A 305 -6.29 -14.69 -1.86
C LEU A 305 -6.14 -15.76 -2.95
N ALA A 306 -4.96 -15.79 -3.57
CA ALA A 306 -4.58 -16.90 -4.44
C ALA A 306 -4.43 -18.17 -3.60
N GLY A 307 -4.74 -19.32 -4.20
CA GLY A 307 -4.43 -20.63 -3.66
C GLY A 307 -2.93 -20.89 -3.62
N SER A 308 -2.51 -21.64 -2.60
CA SER A 308 -1.14 -22.14 -2.43
C SER A 308 -0.87 -23.37 -3.30
N GLY A 309 0.41 -23.56 -3.67
CA GLY A 309 0.87 -24.71 -4.45
C GLY A 309 1.15 -25.95 -3.58
N GLY A 310 0.97 -27.14 -4.16
CA GLY A 310 1.27 -28.43 -3.52
C GLY A 310 2.77 -28.70 -3.43
N GLY A 311 3.19 -29.60 -2.54
CA GLY A 311 4.58 -30.00 -2.39
C GLY A 311 5.04 -30.93 -3.51
N GLY A 312 6.29 -30.83 -3.94
CA GLY A 312 6.88 -31.80 -4.85
C GLY A 312 7.06 -33.17 -4.18
N GLY A 313 7.02 -34.24 -4.96
CA GLY A 313 7.41 -35.58 -4.51
C GLY A 313 8.92 -35.67 -4.27
N SER A 314 9.32 -36.64 -3.45
CA SER A 314 10.73 -36.86 -3.12
C SER A 314 11.41 -37.81 -4.10
N THR A 315 12.69 -37.57 -4.36
CA THR A 315 13.53 -38.41 -5.22
C THR A 315 13.82 -39.75 -4.53
N GLY A 316 13.84 -40.85 -5.29
CA GLY A 316 14.27 -42.16 -4.79
C GLY A 316 15.80 -42.31 -4.74
N ALA A 317 16.31 -43.37 -4.11
CA ALA A 317 17.74 -43.67 -4.10
C ALA A 317 18.24 -44.21 -5.46
N PHE A 318 19.33 -43.64 -5.99
CA PHE A 318 20.00 -44.18 -7.19
C PHE A 318 20.74 -45.49 -6.89
N GLY A 319 20.50 -46.51 -7.71
CA GLY A 319 21.45 -47.63 -7.84
C GLY A 319 22.68 -47.21 -8.63
N ALA A 320 23.83 -47.87 -8.43
CA ALA A 320 25.02 -47.66 -9.24
C ALA A 320 24.70 -47.95 -10.73
N GLY A 321 24.71 -46.90 -11.57
CA GLY A 321 24.39 -47.00 -13.00
C GLY A 321 22.91 -46.77 -13.37
N GLY A 322 22.06 -46.28 -12.45
CA GLY A 322 20.65 -45.95 -12.72
C GLY A 322 20.44 -44.67 -13.53
N SER A 323 19.35 -44.62 -14.30
CA SER A 323 18.87 -43.43 -15.02
C SER A 323 18.09 -42.47 -14.10
N GLN A 324 17.89 -41.22 -14.53
CA GLN A 324 17.20 -40.15 -13.83
C GLN A 324 15.81 -40.58 -13.32
N ILE A 325 15.53 -40.36 -12.03
CA ILE A 325 14.20 -40.56 -11.43
C ILE A 325 13.36 -39.32 -11.73
N ILE A 326 12.17 -39.52 -12.30
CA ILE A 326 11.17 -38.47 -12.49
C ILE A 326 10.38 -38.37 -11.18
N VAL A 327 10.26 -37.19 -10.61
CA VAL A 327 9.44 -36.95 -9.43
C VAL A 327 8.23 -36.12 -9.80
N GLY A 328 7.13 -36.34 -9.09
CA GLY A 328 5.91 -35.58 -9.30
C GLY A 328 6.08 -34.14 -8.84
N GLU A 329 5.85 -33.18 -9.74
CA GLU A 329 5.78 -31.77 -9.37
C GLU A 329 4.48 -31.48 -8.61
N GLY A 330 4.52 -30.56 -7.65
CA GLY A 330 3.31 -30.09 -6.99
C GLY A 330 2.40 -29.33 -7.95
N GLY A 331 1.09 -29.45 -7.75
CA GLY A 331 0.10 -28.68 -8.50
C GLY A 331 0.11 -27.20 -8.08
N ASN A 332 -0.05 -26.30 -9.05
CA ASN A 332 -0.23 -24.87 -8.77
C ASN A 332 -1.58 -24.60 -8.10
N GLY A 333 -1.64 -23.61 -7.21
CA GLY A 333 -2.90 -23.15 -6.65
C GLY A 333 -3.76 -22.40 -7.68
N GLY A 334 -5.04 -22.19 -7.38
CA GLY A 334 -5.93 -21.34 -8.17
C GLY A 334 -5.66 -19.84 -7.96
N GLY A 335 -5.95 -19.02 -8.95
CA GLY A 335 -5.86 -17.55 -8.87
C GLY A 335 -6.94 -16.94 -7.98
N TYR A 336 -7.26 -15.66 -8.17
CA TYR A 336 -8.38 -15.06 -7.43
C TYR A 336 -9.18 -14.06 -8.24
N LEU A 337 -10.45 -13.94 -7.88
CA LEU A 337 -11.42 -13.01 -8.45
C LEU A 337 -12.00 -12.15 -7.32
N PHE A 338 -11.92 -10.83 -7.47
CA PHE A 338 -12.62 -9.87 -6.62
C PHE A 338 -13.49 -8.97 -7.50
N LEU A 339 -14.80 -9.17 -7.41
CA LEU A 339 -15.80 -8.44 -8.17
C LEU A 339 -16.60 -7.55 -7.20
N HIS A 340 -16.48 -6.23 -7.37
CA HIS A 340 -17.12 -5.23 -6.53
C HIS A 340 -18.00 -4.31 -7.37
N ALA A 341 -19.32 -4.43 -7.20
CA ALA A 341 -20.30 -3.57 -7.83
C ALA A 341 -21.63 -3.58 -7.07
N PRO A 342 -22.40 -2.48 -7.08
CA PRO A 342 -23.78 -2.47 -6.56
C PRO A 342 -24.65 -3.60 -7.14
N ILE A 343 -24.51 -3.88 -8.44
CA ILE A 343 -25.26 -4.94 -9.13
C ILE A 343 -24.28 -5.96 -9.71
N ILE A 344 -24.43 -7.22 -9.32
CA ILE A 344 -23.63 -8.35 -9.83
C ILE A 344 -24.58 -9.48 -10.26
N ASN A 345 -24.54 -9.84 -11.54
CA ASN A 345 -25.29 -10.97 -12.11
C ASN A 345 -24.32 -12.01 -12.70
N ILE A 346 -24.28 -13.20 -12.10
CA ILE A 346 -23.44 -14.31 -12.55
C ILE A 346 -24.34 -15.45 -13.04
N ALA A 347 -24.61 -15.47 -14.35
CA ALA A 347 -25.29 -16.58 -15.03
C ALA A 347 -24.30 -17.58 -15.66
N GLY A 348 -23.06 -17.15 -15.93
CA GLY A 348 -21.96 -17.98 -16.41
C GLY A 348 -21.17 -18.67 -15.31
N THR A 349 -19.92 -19.02 -15.61
CA THR A 349 -19.02 -19.74 -14.68
C THR A 349 -17.90 -18.84 -14.18
N LEU A 350 -17.63 -18.87 -12.88
CA LEU A 350 -16.40 -18.36 -12.29
C LEU A 350 -15.60 -19.53 -11.72
N SER A 351 -14.33 -19.68 -12.11
CA SER A 351 -13.50 -20.81 -11.69
C SER A 351 -12.12 -20.36 -11.21
N VAL A 352 -11.71 -20.86 -10.03
CA VAL A 352 -10.40 -20.63 -9.43
C VAL A 352 -9.83 -21.93 -8.85
N ASN A 353 -9.91 -23.04 -9.59
CA ASN A 353 -9.46 -24.36 -9.13
C ASN A 353 -7.92 -24.43 -9.00
N GLY A 354 -7.44 -25.25 -8.08
CA GLY A 354 -6.05 -25.70 -8.05
C GLY A 354 -5.79 -26.80 -9.09
N ASN A 355 -4.55 -26.89 -9.57
CA ASN A 355 -4.11 -27.97 -10.45
C ASN A 355 -3.75 -29.23 -9.67
N SER A 356 -3.92 -30.38 -10.31
CA SER A 356 -3.45 -31.67 -9.79
C SER A 356 -1.91 -31.72 -9.75
N GLY A 357 -1.37 -32.47 -8.79
CA GLY A 357 0.05 -32.79 -8.73
C GLY A 357 0.45 -33.78 -9.83
N GLY A 358 1.71 -33.70 -10.26
CA GLY A 358 2.30 -34.62 -11.23
C GLY A 358 2.58 -35.99 -10.63
N ASN A 359 2.53 -37.03 -11.46
CA ASN A 359 2.86 -38.39 -11.04
C ASN A 359 4.38 -38.56 -10.89
N GLY A 360 4.79 -39.34 -9.90
CA GLY A 360 6.15 -39.85 -9.80
C GLY A 360 6.43 -40.89 -10.88
N GLY A 361 7.65 -40.89 -11.41
CA GLY A 361 8.14 -41.87 -12.36
C GLY A 361 9.30 -42.71 -11.83
N GLY A 362 9.57 -43.85 -12.46
CA GLY A 362 10.62 -44.78 -12.04
C GLY A 362 11.88 -44.68 -12.91
N GLY A 363 13.03 -44.52 -12.25
CA GLY A 363 14.37 -44.60 -12.84
C GLY A 363 15.12 -45.85 -12.35
N GLY A 364 14.63 -47.05 -12.68
CA GLY A 364 15.34 -48.32 -12.43
C GLY A 364 14.68 -49.30 -11.43
N SER A 365 15.30 -50.46 -11.21
CA SER A 365 14.77 -51.63 -10.48
C SER A 365 14.67 -51.48 -8.95
N VAL A 366 15.22 -50.40 -8.38
CA VAL A 366 15.45 -50.26 -6.93
C VAL A 366 14.47 -49.27 -6.28
N SER A 367 14.30 -48.06 -6.82
CA SER A 367 13.42 -47.04 -6.25
C SER A 367 12.70 -46.20 -7.32
N ALA A 368 11.55 -45.63 -6.95
CA ALA A 368 10.76 -44.74 -7.79
C ALA A 368 10.49 -43.39 -7.13
N GLY A 369 10.23 -42.34 -7.92
CA GLY A 369 9.88 -41.02 -7.40
C GLY A 369 8.49 -40.99 -6.78
N GLY A 370 8.32 -40.15 -5.75
CA GLY A 370 7.00 -39.88 -5.17
C GLY A 370 6.14 -38.98 -6.08
N GLY A 371 4.82 -39.08 -5.92
CA GLY A 371 3.86 -38.19 -6.56
C GLY A 371 3.83 -36.81 -5.91
N GLY A 372 3.56 -35.77 -6.69
CA GLY A 372 3.42 -34.40 -6.21
C GLY A 372 2.06 -34.16 -5.57
N GLY A 373 1.99 -33.28 -4.58
CA GLY A 373 0.73 -32.88 -3.97
C GLY A 373 -0.09 -31.94 -4.84
N GLY A 374 -1.42 -31.97 -4.71
CA GLY A 374 -2.33 -31.09 -5.41
C GLY A 374 -2.27 -29.64 -4.92
N GLY A 375 -2.46 -28.70 -5.83
CA GLY A 375 -2.61 -27.27 -5.51
C GLY A 375 -3.98 -26.97 -4.93
N SER A 376 -4.08 -25.92 -4.11
CA SER A 376 -5.36 -25.54 -3.49
C SER A 376 -6.19 -24.65 -4.40
N GLY A 377 -7.52 -24.66 -4.23
CA GLY A 377 -8.39 -23.69 -4.87
C GLY A 377 -8.10 -22.26 -4.40
N GLY A 378 -8.44 -21.28 -5.22
CA GLY A 378 -8.24 -19.86 -4.96
C GLY A 378 -9.43 -19.15 -4.32
N GLY A 379 -9.44 -17.82 -4.39
CA GLY A 379 -10.47 -16.98 -3.77
C GLY A 379 -11.44 -16.38 -4.79
N ILE A 380 -12.75 -16.47 -4.51
CA ILE A 380 -13.77 -15.66 -5.18
C ILE A 380 -14.41 -14.74 -4.15
N LEU A 381 -14.34 -13.44 -4.36
CA LEU A 381 -15.00 -12.43 -3.53
C LEU A 381 -15.98 -11.63 -4.39
N LEU A 382 -17.27 -11.77 -4.11
CA LEU A 382 -18.34 -10.94 -4.67
C LEU A 382 -18.79 -9.94 -3.61
N LYS A 383 -18.72 -8.65 -3.91
CA LYS A 383 -19.15 -7.58 -3.00
C LYS A 383 -20.14 -6.67 -3.72
N GLY A 384 -21.37 -6.60 -3.25
CA GLY A 384 -22.42 -5.81 -3.90
C GLY A 384 -23.73 -5.75 -3.14
N ASP A 385 -24.60 -4.82 -3.51
CA ASP A 385 -25.93 -4.65 -2.91
C ASP A 385 -26.88 -5.76 -3.38
N TYR A 386 -26.84 -6.03 -4.70
CA TYR A 386 -27.69 -6.99 -5.38
C TYR A 386 -26.82 -8.01 -6.11
N VAL A 387 -26.55 -9.14 -5.46
CA VAL A 387 -25.77 -10.24 -6.03
C VAL A 387 -26.69 -11.40 -6.40
N THR A 388 -26.82 -11.67 -7.70
CA THR A 388 -27.58 -12.81 -8.24
C THR A 388 -26.63 -13.82 -8.87
N VAL A 389 -26.62 -15.05 -8.36
CA VAL A 389 -25.86 -16.16 -8.94
C VAL A 389 -26.82 -17.24 -9.40
N SER A 390 -26.98 -17.39 -10.71
CA SER A 390 -27.73 -18.48 -11.36
C SER A 390 -26.83 -19.47 -12.09
N GLY A 391 -25.57 -19.09 -12.30
CA GLY A 391 -24.51 -19.92 -12.87
C GLY A 391 -23.76 -20.75 -11.82
N ARG A 392 -22.44 -20.91 -12.02
CA ARG A 392 -21.59 -21.80 -11.21
C ARG A 392 -20.34 -21.10 -10.72
N LEU A 393 -19.96 -21.41 -9.48
CA LEU A 393 -18.74 -20.91 -8.84
C LEU A 393 -17.89 -22.11 -8.40
N TYR A 394 -16.62 -22.14 -8.80
CA TYR A 394 -15.69 -23.24 -8.51
C TYR A 394 -14.42 -22.73 -7.85
N ALA A 395 -14.05 -23.40 -6.76
CA ALA A 395 -12.80 -23.16 -6.03
C ALA A 395 -12.28 -24.50 -5.48
N ASN A 396 -12.18 -25.52 -6.31
CA ASN A 396 -11.75 -26.85 -5.89
C ASN A 396 -10.23 -26.92 -5.74
N GLY A 397 -9.74 -27.78 -4.85
CA GLY A 397 -8.33 -28.20 -4.87
C GLY A 397 -8.09 -29.23 -5.97
N GLY A 398 -6.84 -29.37 -6.38
CA GLY A 398 -6.41 -30.40 -7.32
C GLY A 398 -6.09 -31.72 -6.63
N ASP A 399 -6.07 -32.79 -7.41
CA ASP A 399 -5.73 -34.13 -6.89
C ASP A 399 -4.23 -34.27 -6.63
N GLY A 400 -3.86 -35.20 -5.75
CA GLY A 400 -2.46 -35.62 -5.61
C GLY A 400 -2.06 -36.54 -6.76
N GLY A 401 -0.80 -36.49 -7.18
CA GLY A 401 -0.27 -37.36 -8.22
C GLY A 401 0.01 -38.77 -7.71
N ASP A 402 -0.02 -39.75 -8.59
CA ASP A 402 0.33 -41.13 -8.26
C ASP A 402 1.82 -41.28 -7.94
N GLY A 403 2.15 -42.20 -7.04
CA GLY A 403 3.53 -42.58 -6.78
C GLY A 403 4.09 -43.46 -7.91
N GLY A 404 5.39 -43.35 -8.18
CA GLY A 404 6.03 -44.17 -9.21
C GLY A 404 6.10 -45.65 -8.82
N SER A 405 6.00 -46.53 -9.81
CA SER A 405 6.09 -47.99 -9.60
C SER A 405 7.54 -48.49 -9.67
N SER A 406 7.94 -49.38 -8.75
CA SER A 406 9.18 -50.15 -8.83
C SER A 406 9.00 -51.55 -8.22
N SER A 407 9.96 -52.45 -8.45
CA SER A 407 9.93 -53.83 -7.93
C SER A 407 10.33 -53.97 -6.46
N GLN A 408 10.84 -52.90 -5.83
CA GLN A 408 11.39 -52.94 -4.47
C GLN A 408 10.84 -51.81 -3.60
N GLU A 409 11.02 -50.56 -4.02
CA GLU A 409 10.57 -49.38 -3.27
C GLU A 409 9.65 -48.50 -4.15
N PRO A 410 8.33 -48.74 -4.16
CA PRO A 410 7.39 -47.87 -4.85
C PRO A 410 7.34 -46.48 -4.19
N GLY A 411 7.07 -45.47 -5.00
CA GLY A 411 6.85 -44.11 -4.54
C GLY A 411 5.51 -43.96 -3.82
N GLY A 412 5.46 -43.07 -2.83
CA GLY A 412 4.21 -42.64 -2.20
C GLY A 412 3.42 -41.72 -3.12
N GLY A 413 2.08 -41.84 -3.11
CA GLY A 413 1.19 -40.90 -3.81
C GLY A 413 1.16 -39.52 -3.15
N GLY A 414 0.86 -38.48 -3.91
CA GLY A 414 0.70 -37.13 -3.41
C GLY A 414 -0.61 -36.93 -2.63
N GLY A 415 -0.61 -35.96 -1.71
CA GLY A 415 -1.83 -35.53 -1.03
C GLY A 415 -2.66 -34.59 -1.89
N GLY A 416 -3.99 -34.68 -1.82
CA GLY A 416 -4.90 -33.76 -2.52
C GLY A 416 -4.88 -32.34 -1.95
N GLY A 417 -5.03 -31.34 -2.80
CA GLY A 417 -5.17 -29.94 -2.40
C GLY A 417 -6.54 -29.65 -1.78
N ALA A 418 -6.59 -28.72 -0.84
CA ALA A 418 -7.84 -28.24 -0.27
C ALA A 418 -8.59 -27.32 -1.24
N GLY A 419 -9.90 -27.22 -1.08
CA GLY A 419 -10.69 -26.18 -1.70
C GLY A 419 -10.26 -24.78 -1.26
N GLY A 420 -10.57 -23.81 -2.13
CA GLY A 420 -10.47 -22.39 -1.85
C GLY A 420 -11.71 -21.86 -1.14
N VAL A 421 -11.91 -20.55 -1.22
CA VAL A 421 -12.99 -19.86 -0.48
C VAL A 421 -13.79 -18.95 -1.41
N ILE A 422 -15.11 -19.03 -1.28
CA ILE A 422 -16.06 -18.19 -1.98
C ILE A 422 -16.78 -17.32 -0.93
N LYS A 423 -16.61 -15.99 -1.04
CA LYS A 423 -17.21 -14.98 -0.17
C LYS A 423 -18.21 -14.15 -0.96
N ILE A 424 -19.42 -14.01 -0.44
CA ILE A 424 -20.45 -13.11 -0.96
C ILE A 424 -20.83 -12.15 0.15
N LEU A 425 -20.53 -10.88 -0.04
CA LEU A 425 -20.70 -9.84 0.97
C LEU A 425 -21.64 -8.76 0.46
N TYR A 426 -22.64 -8.44 1.28
CA TYR A 426 -23.54 -7.33 1.03
C TYR A 426 -22.90 -6.04 1.55
N LEU A 427 -22.97 -4.96 0.79
CA LEU A 427 -22.70 -3.63 1.33
C LEU A 427 -23.89 -3.31 2.25
N TYR A 428 -23.66 -3.23 3.55
CA TYR A 428 -24.66 -2.70 4.45
C TYR A 428 -24.67 -1.18 4.27
N SER A 429 -25.80 -0.67 3.77
CA SER A 429 -26.20 0.74 3.78
C SER A 429 -26.49 1.24 5.18
#